data_AF-A0A948G645-F1
#
_entry.id   AF-A0A948G645-F1
#
_cell.length_a   1.000
_cell.length_b   1.000
_cell.length_c   1.000
_cell.angle_alpha   90.00
_cell.angle_beta   90.00
_cell.angle_gamma   90.00
#
_symmetry.space_group_name_H-M   'P 1'
#
loop_
_entity.id
_entity.type
_entity.pdbx_description
1 polymer ?
#
loop_
_entity_poly.entity_id
_entity_poly.type
_entity_poly.pdbx_seq_one_letter_code
_entity_poly.pdbx_strand_id
1 'polypeptide(L)' 'MMLAGMDVGRLNFSHAKPQELLHRIGLIRLLNAKYRRRIKFLGDLQGHRIRVGRLVA' A
#
# COMPACT_ATOMS: atom_id res chain seq x y z
N MET A 1 13.41 2.73 2.51
CA MET A 1 12.59 1.65 3.12
C MET A 1 13.10 0.27 2.75
N MET A 2 13.13 -0.14 1.48
CA MET A 2 13.65 -1.47 1.09
C MET A 2 15.05 -1.76 1.63
N LEU A 3 16.03 -0.88 1.38
CA LEU A 3 17.41 -1.07 1.84
C LEU A 3 17.55 -1.01 3.37
N ALA A 4 16.55 -0.45 4.06
CA ALA A 4 16.47 -0.44 5.52
C ALA A 4 15.85 -1.72 6.09
N GLY A 5 15.62 -2.76 5.27
CA GLY A 5 15.14 -4.06 5.73
C GLY A 5 13.62 -4.29 5.60
N MET A 6 12.91 -3.52 4.79
CA MET A 6 11.48 -3.77 4.56
C MET A 6 11.25 -5.09 3.81
N ASP A 7 10.33 -5.93 4.31
CA ASP A 7 9.95 -7.21 3.71
C ASP A 7 8.50 -7.26 3.19
N VAL A 8 7.61 -6.39 3.71
CA VAL A 8 6.20 -6.32 3.28
C VAL A 8 5.77 -4.86 3.11
N GLY A 9 5.19 -4.54 1.96
CA GLY A 9 4.51 -3.27 1.72
C GLY A 9 3.00 -3.38 1.96
N ARG A 10 2.46 -2.62 2.92
CA ARG A 10 1.01 -2.54 3.17
C ARG A 10 0.34 -1.60 2.16
N LEU A 11 -0.70 -2.09 1.52
CA LEU A 11 -1.53 -1.38 0.56
C LEU A 11 -2.88 -1.06 1.20
N ASN A 12 -3.01 0.13 1.77
CA ASN A 12 -4.24 0.57 2.41
C ASN A 12 -5.24 1.12 1.38
N PHE A 13 -6.36 0.42 1.19
CA PHE A 13 -7.37 0.76 0.19
C PHE A 13 -8.35 1.86 0.63
N SER A 14 -8.29 2.32 1.87
CA SER A 14 -9.17 3.40 2.35
C SER A 14 -8.92 4.77 1.68
N HIS A 15 -7.72 4.97 1.13
CA HIS A 15 -7.28 6.26 0.56
C HIS A 15 -6.69 6.16 -0.85
N ALA A 16 -6.38 4.97 -1.34
CA ALA A 16 -5.64 4.79 -2.58
C ALA A 16 -6.56 4.81 -3.82
N LYS A 17 -6.17 5.57 -4.86
CA LYS A 17 -6.73 5.40 -6.20
C LYS A 17 -6.13 4.15 -6.87
N PRO A 18 -6.89 3.38 -7.66
CA PRO A 18 -6.37 2.18 -8.31
C PRO A 18 -5.08 2.40 -9.11
N GLN A 19 -4.98 3.52 -9.84
CA GLN A 19 -3.82 3.84 -10.68
C GLN A 19 -2.55 4.04 -9.84
N GLU A 20 -2.67 4.73 -8.70
CA GLU A 20 -1.54 4.96 -7.80
C GLU A 20 -1.09 3.65 -7.14
N LEU A 21 -2.04 2.78 -6.80
CA LEU A 21 -1.76 1.45 -6.26
C LEU A 21 -0.95 0.61 -7.26
N LEU A 22 -1.39 0.58 -8.52
CA LEU A 22 -0.70 -0.13 -9.59
C LEU A 22 0.71 0.41 -9.81
N HIS A 23 0.88 1.74 -9.78
CA HIS A 23 2.20 2.36 -9.89
C HIS A 23 3.14 1.90 -8.76
N ARG A 24 2.68 1.92 -7.49
CA ARG A 24 3.46 1.45 -6.34
C ARG A 24 3.80 -0.03 -6.42
N ILE A 25 2.86 -0.87 -6.86
CA ILE A 25 3.08 -2.31 -7.09
C ILE A 25 4.15 -2.53 -8.16
N GLY A 26 4.08 -1.79 -9.26
CA GLY A 26 5.06 -1.83 -10.35
C GLY A 26 6.47 -1.47 -9.86
N LEU A 27 6.59 -0.39 -9.09
CA LEU A 27 7.87 0.02 -8.49
C LEU A 27 8.47 -1.06 -7.59
N ILE A 28 7.69 -1.64 -6.66
CA ILE A 28 8.19 -2.69 -5.77
C ILE A 28 8.60 -3.95 -6.56
N ARG A 29 7.85 -4.33 -7.61
CA ARG A 29 8.21 -5.45 -8.50
C ARG A 29 9.53 -5.21 -9.23
N LEU A 30 9.73 -4.00 -9.77
CA LEU A 30 10.97 -3.59 -10.42
C LEU A 30 12.15 -3.62 -9.44
N LEU A 31 11.96 -3.12 -8.22
CA LEU A 31 12.98 -3.13 -7.17
C LEU A 31 13.32 -4.56 -6.73
N ASN A 32 12.32 -5.43 -6.56
CA ASN A 32 12.55 -6.84 -6.25
C ASN A 32 13.44 -7.52 -7.32
N ALA A 33 13.15 -7.28 -8.60
CA ALA A 33 13.95 -7.81 -9.70
C ALA A 33 15.39 -7.24 -9.70
N LYS A 34 15.53 -5.92 -9.57
CA LYS A 34 16.84 -5.24 -9.60
C LYS A 34 17.76 -5.66 -8.45
N TYR A 35 17.21 -5.78 -7.24
CA TYR A 35 18.01 -6.01 -6.03
C TYR A 35 17.91 -7.45 -5.49
N ARG A 36 17.32 -8.36 -6.26
CA ARG A 36 17.10 -9.78 -5.88
C ARG A 36 16.41 -9.92 -4.51
N ARG A 37 15.48 -9.02 -4.21
CA ARG A 37 14.65 -9.04 -3.00
C ARG A 37 13.32 -9.72 -3.27
N ARG A 38 12.60 -10.10 -2.21
CA ARG A 38 11.28 -10.76 -2.29
C ARG A 38 10.24 -10.05 -1.43
N ILE A 39 10.20 -8.72 -1.51
CA ILE A 39 9.22 -7.91 -0.79
C ILE A 39 7.81 -8.33 -1.24
N LYS A 40 6.95 -8.62 -0.26
CA LYS A 40 5.55 -9.01 -0.48
C LYS A 40 4.62 -7.81 -0.32
N PHE A 41 3.37 -7.99 -0.71
CA PHE A 41 2.31 -7.01 -0.52
C PHE A 41 1.28 -7.55 0.47
N LEU A 42 0.78 -6.67 1.33
CA LEU A 42 -0.35 -6.93 2.20
C LEU A 42 -1.49 -5.99 1.79
N GLY A 43 -2.56 -6.56 1.23
CA GLY A 43 -3.77 -5.81 0.89
C GLY A 43 -4.60 -5.57 2.14
N ASP A 44 -4.93 -4.31 2.40
CA ASP A 44 -5.66 -3.90 3.59
C ASP A 44 -6.97 -3.22 3.18
N LEU A 45 -8.06 -3.97 3.38
CA LEU A 45 -9.41 -3.53 3.04
C LEU A 45 -9.87 -2.45 4.00
N GLN A 46 -10.71 -1.55 3.52
CA GLN A 46 -11.24 -0.46 4.35
C GLN A 46 -12.09 -0.96 5.53
N GLY A 47 -12.78 -2.10 5.38
CA GLY A 47 -13.75 -2.57 6.37
C GLY A 47 -15.00 -1.68 6.48
N HIS A 48 -15.77 -1.89 7.54
CA HIS A 48 -16.98 -1.08 7.82
C HIS A 48 -16.57 0.31 8.29
N ARG A 49 -17.06 1.36 7.61
CA ARG A 49 -16.71 2.74 7.94
C ARG A 49 -17.64 3.30 9.04
N ILE A 50 -17.33 3.00 10.29
CA ILE A 50 -18.02 3.56 11.46
C ILE A 50 -17.34 4.89 11.83
N ARG A 51 -17.96 6.03 11.53
CA ARG A 51 -17.45 7.40 11.78
C ARG A 51 -18.60 8.36 12.10
N VAL A 52 -18.33 9.43 12.87
CA VAL A 52 -19.32 10.44 13.30
C VAL A 52 -19.83 11.38 12.19
N GLY A 53 -19.35 11.25 10.96
CA GLY A 53 -19.70 12.15 9.86
C GLY A 53 -19.13 13.55 10.02
N ARG A 54 -19.68 14.52 9.27
CA ARG A 54 -19.32 15.94 9.42
C ARG A 54 -20.19 16.53 10.50
N LEU A 55 -19.59 17.09 11.54
CA LEU A 55 -20.31 17.87 12.54
C LEU A 55 -20.68 19.23 11.94
N VAL A 56 -21.91 19.67 12.19
CA VAL A 56 -22.39 21.01 11.82
C VAL A 56 -22.09 21.92 13.02
N ALA A 57 -21.50 23.08 12.76
CA ALA A 57 -21.34 24.14 13.76
C ALA A 57 -22.65 24.93 13.90
#